data_AF-A0A164E915-F1
#
_entry.id   AF-A0A164E915-F1
#
_cell.length_a   1.000
_cell.length_b   1.000
_cell.length_c   1.000
_cell.angle_alpha   90.00
_cell.angle_beta   90.00
_cell.angle_gamma   90.00
#
_symmetry.space_group_name_H-M   'P 1'
#
loop_
_entity.id
_entity.type
_entity.pdbx_description
1 polymer ?
#
loop_
_entity_poly.entity_id
_entity_poly.type
_entity_poly.pdbx_seq_one_letter_code
_entity_poly.pdbx_strand_id
1 'polypeptide(L)'
;GLWNKIGRSVIPSEESFEGFGIALQTPCPTRWNSLFDSLVAFLQNFKSFEVVNKLFSSLTLPLLTKEDIELLNEYMEVMKPLAVVLCTVSDILQGEKGVFLGVGLVLPLIPRLKDLLNKRVYLHLGPIRDRVLEKVDNRFGKLFEDPWYLMAALTHPCFKAHWIKNRRSQENAKLKLRPLIQ
;
A
#
# COMPACT_ATOMS: atom_id res chain seq x y z
N GLY A 1 10.06 9.27 -18.53
CA GLY A 1 8.76 9.14 -17.83
C GLY A 1 8.20 10.52 -17.54
N LEU A 2 6.86 10.63 -17.44
CA LEU A 2 6.11 11.88 -17.23
C LEU A 2 6.67 12.72 -16.08
N TRP A 3 6.73 12.16 -14.88
CA TRP A 3 7.18 12.90 -13.68
C TRP A 3 8.63 13.39 -13.74
N ASN A 4 9.52 12.69 -14.45
CA ASN A 4 10.88 13.18 -14.67
C ASN A 4 10.91 14.42 -15.57
N LYS A 5 9.96 14.58 -16.49
CA LYS A 5 9.87 15.78 -17.34
C LYS A 5 9.25 16.94 -16.55
N ILE A 6 8.17 16.67 -15.80
CA ILE A 6 7.52 17.65 -14.93
C ILE A 6 8.49 18.19 -13.87
N GLY A 7 9.23 17.31 -13.17
CA GLY A 7 10.13 17.72 -12.09
C GLY A 7 11.42 18.44 -12.54
N ARG A 8 11.72 18.50 -13.85
CA ARG A 8 12.98 19.07 -14.37
C ARG A 8 12.81 20.44 -15.03
N SER A 9 11.60 20.83 -15.41
CA SER A 9 11.36 22.07 -16.15
C SER A 9 9.97 22.63 -15.89
N VAL A 10 9.86 23.96 -15.91
CA VAL A 10 8.62 24.71 -15.70
C VAL A 10 7.61 24.44 -16.83
N ILE A 11 8.08 24.38 -18.08
CA ILE A 11 7.19 24.24 -19.25
C ILE A 11 6.37 22.92 -19.20
N PRO A 12 6.97 21.72 -19.04
CA PRO A 12 6.21 20.49 -18.82
C PRO A 12 5.29 20.50 -17.60
N SER A 13 5.66 21.24 -16.55
CA SER A 13 4.86 21.36 -15.34
C SER A 13 3.60 22.20 -15.58
N GLU A 14 3.72 23.30 -16.32
CA GLU A 14 2.60 24.15 -16.72
C GLU A 14 1.66 23.43 -17.68
N GLU A 15 2.20 22.77 -18.72
CA GLU A 15 1.39 21.97 -19.65
C GLU A 15 0.63 20.85 -18.92
N SER A 16 1.27 20.20 -17.94
CA SER A 16 0.62 19.20 -17.09
C SER A 16 -0.46 19.83 -16.20
N PHE A 17 -0.22 21.02 -15.65
CA PHE A 17 -1.20 21.73 -14.84
C PHE A 17 -2.44 22.10 -15.65
N GLU A 18 -2.27 22.56 -16.90
CA GLU A 18 -3.39 22.85 -17.80
C GLU A 18 -4.23 21.59 -18.12
N GLY A 19 -3.55 20.45 -18.38
CA GLY A 19 -4.22 19.19 -18.68
C GLY A 19 -5.01 18.62 -17.49
N PHE A 20 -4.36 18.50 -16.34
CA PHE A 20 -4.93 17.86 -15.15
C PHE A 20 -5.70 18.82 -14.23
N GLY A 21 -5.49 20.13 -14.34
CA GLY A 21 -6.06 21.15 -13.45
C GLY A 21 -5.44 21.19 -12.06
N ILE A 22 -4.43 20.36 -11.80
CA ILE A 22 -3.68 20.30 -10.54
C ILE A 22 -2.19 20.12 -10.82
N ALA A 23 -1.35 20.55 -9.88
CA ALA A 23 0.07 20.24 -9.91
C ALA A 23 0.26 18.77 -9.50
N LEU A 24 0.61 17.91 -10.47
CA LEU A 24 0.92 16.51 -10.18
C LEU A 24 2.16 16.44 -9.29
N GLN A 25 2.04 15.78 -8.14
CA GLN A 25 3.19 15.54 -7.27
C GLN A 25 4.20 14.64 -7.99
N THR A 26 5.48 14.99 -7.88
CA THR A 26 6.57 14.17 -8.40
C THR A 26 6.90 13.10 -7.36
N PRO A 27 6.93 11.81 -7.73
CA PRO A 27 7.20 10.74 -6.81
C PRO A 27 8.62 10.84 -6.26
N CYS A 28 8.72 10.87 -4.94
CA CYS A 28 9.98 10.88 -4.22
C CYS A 28 10.48 9.44 -4.01
N PRO A 29 11.65 9.06 -4.54
CA PRO A 29 12.17 7.68 -4.40
C PRO A 29 12.40 7.25 -2.94
N THR A 30 12.68 8.20 -2.04
CA THR A 30 12.94 7.92 -0.62
C THR A 30 11.67 7.78 0.22
N ARG A 31 10.49 8.11 -0.34
CA ARG A 31 9.19 7.96 0.32
C ARG A 31 8.34 6.95 -0.43
N TRP A 32 8.24 5.75 0.12
CA TRP A 32 7.66 4.58 -0.55
C TRP A 32 6.21 4.76 -1.05
N ASN A 33 5.39 5.61 -0.40
CA ASN A 33 4.03 5.93 -0.84
C ASN A 33 3.94 6.96 -1.97
N SER A 34 5.01 7.70 -2.23
CA SER A 34 4.94 8.89 -3.08
C SER A 34 4.59 8.55 -4.54
N LEU A 35 4.99 7.38 -5.03
CA LEU A 35 4.56 6.88 -6.34
C LEU A 35 3.06 6.56 -6.38
N PHE A 36 2.56 5.89 -5.35
CA PHE A 36 1.13 5.58 -5.24
C PHE A 36 0.31 6.88 -5.19
N ASP A 37 0.69 7.84 -4.34
CA ASP A 37 -0.01 9.13 -4.22
C ASP A 37 -0.02 9.92 -5.54
N SER A 38 1.12 9.91 -6.26
CA SER A 38 1.25 10.56 -7.56
C SER A 38 0.35 9.91 -8.63
N LEU A 39 0.22 8.58 -8.60
CA LEU A 39 -0.66 7.83 -9.50
C LEU A 39 -2.14 8.00 -9.14
N VAL A 40 -2.49 8.09 -7.84
CA VAL A 40 -3.84 8.45 -7.40
C VAL A 40 -4.22 9.81 -7.98
N ALA A 41 -3.36 10.82 -7.81
CA ALA A 41 -3.60 12.16 -8.31
C ALA A 41 -3.76 12.18 -9.85
N PHE A 42 -2.92 11.43 -10.56
CA PHE A 42 -3.03 11.27 -12.00
C PHE A 42 -4.37 10.67 -12.43
N LEU A 43 -4.79 9.54 -11.84
CA LEU A 43 -6.02 8.84 -12.23
C LEU A 43 -7.29 9.61 -11.82
N GLN A 44 -7.29 10.27 -10.67
CA GLN A 44 -8.43 11.08 -10.21
C GLN A 44 -8.69 12.30 -11.09
N ASN A 45 -7.65 12.85 -11.71
CA ASN A 45 -7.73 14.03 -12.58
C ASN A 45 -7.64 13.65 -14.08
N PHE A 46 -7.70 12.36 -14.40
CA PHE A 46 -7.76 11.88 -15.76
C PHE A 46 -9.13 12.20 -16.37
N LYS A 47 -9.18 13.20 -17.25
CA LYS A 47 -10.44 13.67 -17.89
C LYS A 47 -10.77 12.88 -19.16
N SER A 48 -9.82 12.82 -20.10
CA SER A 48 -9.99 12.10 -21.37
C SER A 48 -8.65 11.72 -21.97
N PHE A 49 -8.66 10.68 -22.82
CA PHE A 49 -7.48 10.28 -23.58
C PHE A 49 -6.97 11.39 -24.50
N GLU A 50 -7.85 12.21 -25.08
CA GLU A 50 -7.44 13.28 -25.99
C GLU A 50 -6.55 14.32 -25.28
N VAL A 51 -6.99 14.81 -24.11
CA VAL A 51 -6.23 15.82 -23.34
C VAL A 51 -4.88 15.24 -22.88
N VAL A 52 -4.90 14.02 -22.35
CA VAL A 52 -3.68 13.39 -21.81
C VAL A 52 -2.72 12.98 -22.93
N ASN A 53 -3.21 12.44 -24.04
CA ASN A 53 -2.36 12.06 -25.17
C ASN A 53 -1.80 13.28 -25.90
N LYS A 54 -2.52 14.41 -25.93
CA LYS A 54 -1.97 15.68 -26.42
C LYS A 54 -0.77 16.14 -25.58
N LEU A 55 -0.89 16.07 -24.25
CA LEU A 55 0.22 16.36 -23.33
C LEU A 55 1.37 15.36 -23.50
N PHE A 56 1.09 14.06 -23.61
CA PHE A 56 2.15 13.08 -23.81
C PHE A 56 2.87 13.31 -25.15
N SER A 57 2.14 13.73 -26.20
CA SER A 57 2.73 14.11 -27.48
C SER A 57 3.65 15.33 -27.37
N SER A 58 3.22 16.42 -26.71
CA SER A 58 4.07 17.62 -26.51
C SER A 58 5.34 17.28 -25.73
N LEU A 59 5.20 16.37 -24.76
CA LEU A 59 6.31 15.88 -23.96
C LEU A 59 7.11 14.75 -24.61
N THR A 60 6.89 14.41 -25.89
CA THR A 60 7.60 13.32 -26.60
C THR A 60 7.57 11.99 -25.84
N LEU A 61 6.41 11.66 -25.26
CA LEU A 61 6.12 10.42 -24.54
C LEU A 61 5.21 9.51 -25.38
N PRO A 62 5.28 8.18 -25.19
CA PRO A 62 4.37 7.25 -25.84
C PRO A 62 2.92 7.50 -25.39
N LEU A 63 1.98 7.45 -26.34
CA LEU A 63 0.56 7.66 -26.05
C LEU A 63 0.03 6.59 -25.10
N LEU A 64 -0.88 6.97 -24.21
CA LEU A 64 -1.58 6.05 -23.34
C LEU A 64 -2.73 5.39 -24.07
N THR A 65 -2.79 4.08 -23.91
CA THR A 65 -3.85 3.21 -24.41
C THR A 65 -4.87 2.90 -23.31
N LYS A 66 -5.97 2.26 -23.69
CA LYS A 66 -6.98 1.83 -22.71
C LYS A 66 -6.41 0.74 -21.81
N GLU A 67 -5.63 -0.15 -22.38
CA GLU A 67 -4.92 -1.23 -21.70
C GLU A 67 -3.96 -0.69 -20.64
N ASP A 68 -3.26 0.42 -20.92
CA ASP A 68 -2.38 1.07 -19.92
C ASP A 68 -3.17 1.58 -18.71
N ILE A 69 -4.34 2.18 -18.94
CA ILE A 69 -5.20 2.67 -17.86
C ILE A 69 -5.83 1.50 -17.08
N GLU A 70 -6.22 0.43 -17.75
CA GLU A 70 -6.73 -0.79 -17.09
C GLU A 70 -5.64 -1.42 -16.20
N LEU A 71 -4.40 -1.51 -16.70
CA LEU A 71 -3.24 -1.99 -15.93
C LEU A 71 -2.92 -1.09 -14.73
N LEU A 72 -2.97 0.25 -14.91
CA LEU A 72 -2.76 1.20 -13.82
C LEU A 72 -3.83 1.08 -12.75
N ASN A 73 -5.10 0.94 -13.11
CA ASN A 73 -6.18 0.72 -12.15
C ASN A 73 -5.98 -0.60 -11.38
N GLU A 74 -5.61 -1.67 -12.08
CA GLU A 74 -5.29 -2.94 -11.45
C GLU A 74 -4.11 -2.81 -10.46
N TYR A 75 -3.08 -2.04 -10.82
CA TYR A 75 -1.95 -1.73 -9.95
C TYR A 75 -2.41 -0.99 -8.69
N MET A 76 -3.28 0.00 -8.84
CA MET A 76 -3.85 0.72 -7.70
C MET A 76 -4.61 -0.20 -6.76
N GLU A 77 -5.35 -1.18 -7.29
CA GLU A 77 -6.08 -2.15 -6.47
C GLU A 77 -5.16 -3.11 -5.70
N VAL A 78 -3.99 -3.47 -6.25
CA VAL A 78 -2.96 -4.20 -5.50
C VAL A 78 -2.34 -3.31 -4.43
N MET A 79 -1.97 -2.08 -4.77
CA MET A 79 -1.18 -1.21 -3.91
C MET A 79 -2.01 -0.51 -2.83
N LYS A 80 -3.30 -0.24 -3.04
CA LYS A 80 -4.17 0.44 -2.07
C LYS A 80 -4.24 -0.25 -0.70
N PRO A 81 -4.49 -1.56 -0.58
CA PRO A 81 -4.46 -2.22 0.73
C PRO A 81 -3.05 -2.21 1.34
N LEU A 82 -1.99 -2.22 0.52
CA LEU A 82 -0.61 -2.05 1.00
C LEU A 82 -0.37 -0.64 1.53
N ALA A 83 -0.79 0.40 0.81
CA ALA A 83 -0.65 1.79 1.22
C ALA A 83 -1.32 1.99 2.58
N VAL A 84 -2.56 1.51 2.76
CA VAL A 84 -3.26 1.65 4.05
C VAL A 84 -2.56 0.83 5.15
N VAL A 85 -2.31 -0.46 4.93
CA VAL A 85 -1.81 -1.35 5.98
C VAL A 85 -0.34 -1.10 6.29
N LEU A 86 0.52 -1.02 5.28
CA LEU A 86 1.95 -0.80 5.46
C LEU A 86 2.29 0.63 5.83
N CYS A 87 1.49 1.64 5.49
CA CYS A 87 1.66 2.99 6.05
C CYS A 87 1.33 2.98 7.52
N THR A 88 0.16 2.46 7.89
CA THR A 88 -0.19 2.27 9.30
C THR A 88 0.92 1.54 10.05
N VAL A 89 1.37 0.37 9.58
CA VAL A 89 2.42 -0.42 10.23
C VAL A 89 3.79 0.28 10.22
N SER A 90 4.16 0.95 9.12
CA SER A 90 5.44 1.65 9.01
C SER A 90 5.48 2.90 9.89
N ASP A 91 4.42 3.69 9.94
CA ASP A 91 4.33 4.90 10.76
C ASP A 91 4.36 4.52 12.25
N ILE A 92 3.71 3.40 12.61
CA ILE A 92 3.80 2.79 13.94
C ILE A 92 5.23 2.36 14.27
N LEU A 93 5.91 1.68 13.35
CA LEU A 93 7.28 1.19 13.55
C LEU A 93 8.33 2.32 13.52
N GLN A 94 8.04 3.43 12.85
CA GLN A 94 8.90 4.62 12.79
C GLN A 94 8.72 5.55 14.00
N GLY A 95 7.84 5.20 14.95
CA GLY A 95 7.79 5.85 16.27
C GLY A 95 6.97 7.13 16.32
N GLU A 96 6.10 7.40 15.34
CA GLU A 96 5.16 8.52 15.44
C GLU A 96 4.07 8.23 16.51
N LYS A 97 3.64 9.29 17.21
CA LYS A 97 2.86 9.26 18.47
C LYS A 97 1.76 8.19 18.50
N GLY A 98 1.89 7.18 19.37
CA GLY A 98 0.90 6.09 19.55
C GLY A 98 1.46 4.67 19.64
N VAL A 99 2.78 4.53 19.78
CA VAL A 99 3.59 3.29 19.68
C VAL A 99 2.99 2.06 20.38
N PHE A 100 2.46 2.18 21.61
CA PHE A 100 1.96 1.01 22.36
C PHE A 100 0.65 0.42 21.81
N LEU A 101 -0.26 1.25 21.31
CA LEU A 101 -1.48 0.76 20.65
C LEU A 101 -1.15 0.25 19.24
N GLY A 102 -0.23 0.93 18.56
CA GLY A 102 0.16 0.61 17.18
C GLY A 102 0.80 -0.77 17.02
N VAL A 103 1.73 -1.16 17.91
CA VAL A 103 2.39 -2.48 17.81
C VAL A 103 1.37 -3.63 17.86
N GLY A 104 0.28 -3.47 18.62
CA GLY A 104 -0.82 -4.43 18.67
C GLY A 104 -1.66 -4.52 17.40
N LEU A 105 -1.55 -3.57 16.47
CA LEU A 105 -2.22 -3.59 15.17
C LEU A 105 -1.44 -4.38 14.12
N VAL A 106 -0.13 -4.58 14.31
CA VAL A 106 0.74 -5.18 13.29
C VAL A 106 0.29 -6.61 12.93
N LEU A 107 0.20 -7.51 13.91
CA LEU A 107 -0.17 -8.91 13.64
C LEU A 107 -1.60 -9.07 13.12
N PRO A 108 -2.63 -8.34 13.62
CA PRO A 108 -3.98 -8.40 13.07
C PRO A 108 -4.12 -7.88 11.63
N LEU A 109 -3.33 -6.86 11.26
CA LEU A 109 -3.44 -6.22 9.94
C LEU A 109 -2.82 -7.05 8.81
N ILE A 110 -1.80 -7.85 9.09
CA ILE A 110 -1.14 -8.68 8.05
C ILE A 110 -2.09 -9.74 7.46
N PRO A 111 -2.81 -10.59 8.24
CA PRO A 111 -3.80 -11.51 7.69
C PRO A 111 -4.94 -10.77 6.98
N ARG A 112 -5.33 -9.59 7.46
CA ARG A 112 -6.35 -8.76 6.81
C ARG A 112 -5.89 -8.27 5.44
N LEU A 113 -4.64 -7.83 5.31
CA LEU A 113 -4.02 -7.45 4.04
C LEU A 113 -4.06 -8.62 3.06
N LYS A 114 -3.65 -9.82 3.50
CA LYS A 114 -3.69 -11.02 2.66
C LYS A 114 -5.10 -11.37 2.21
N ASP A 115 -6.08 -11.29 3.10
CA ASP A 115 -7.49 -11.51 2.75
C ASP A 115 -8.00 -10.50 1.73
N LEU A 116 -7.61 -9.22 1.84
CA LEU A 116 -8.01 -8.18 0.87
C LEU A 116 -7.43 -8.46 -0.51
N LEU A 117 -6.16 -8.83 -0.59
CA LEU A 117 -5.49 -9.18 -1.84
C LEU A 117 -6.05 -10.47 -2.46
N ASN A 118 -6.33 -11.48 -1.65
CA ASN A 118 -6.82 -12.77 -2.16
C ASN A 118 -8.32 -12.78 -2.52
N LYS A 119 -9.12 -11.83 -2.03
CA LYS A 119 -10.54 -11.71 -2.40
C LYS A 119 -10.77 -11.23 -3.84
N ARG A 120 -9.74 -10.69 -4.49
CA ARG A 120 -9.84 -10.12 -5.83
C ARG A 120 -9.17 -11.04 -6.86
N VAL A 121 -9.72 -11.02 -8.06
CA VAL A 121 -9.11 -11.63 -9.24
C VAL A 121 -8.43 -10.51 -10.02
N TYR A 122 -7.15 -10.71 -10.28
CA TYR A 122 -6.28 -9.79 -11.03
C TYR A 122 -6.09 -10.39 -12.42
N LEU A 123 -6.37 -9.60 -13.46
CA LEU A 123 -6.28 -10.03 -14.86
C LEU A 123 -4.82 -10.11 -15.32
N HIS A 124 -4.00 -9.12 -14.97
CA HIS A 124 -2.60 -9.04 -15.41
C HIS A 124 -1.61 -9.05 -14.23
N LEU A 125 -2.03 -8.56 -13.05
CA LEU A 125 -1.14 -8.33 -11.91
C LEU A 125 -1.18 -9.42 -10.84
N GLY A 126 -1.77 -10.58 -11.14
CA GLY A 126 -1.74 -11.77 -10.27
C GLY A 126 -0.32 -12.13 -9.78
N PRO A 127 0.70 -12.20 -10.66
CA PRO A 127 2.08 -12.46 -10.25
C PRO A 127 2.66 -11.39 -9.31
N ILE A 128 2.28 -10.12 -9.49
CA ILE A 128 2.70 -9.03 -8.60
C ILE A 128 2.05 -9.19 -7.23
N ARG A 129 0.73 -9.47 -7.18
CA ARG A 129 0.03 -9.79 -5.93
C ARG A 129 0.75 -10.91 -5.18
N ASP A 130 1.09 -12.00 -5.86
CA ASP A 130 1.74 -13.16 -5.23
C ASP A 130 3.13 -12.82 -4.70
N ARG A 131 3.91 -12.07 -5.48
CA ARG A 131 5.22 -11.58 -5.04
C ARG A 131 5.12 -10.65 -3.85
N VAL A 132 4.09 -9.80 -3.82
CA VAL A 132 3.82 -8.91 -2.70
C VAL A 132 3.46 -9.71 -1.44
N LEU A 133 2.58 -10.71 -1.54
CA LEU A 133 2.23 -11.60 -0.42
C LEU A 133 3.47 -12.31 0.14
N GLU A 134 4.31 -12.85 -0.75
CA GLU A 134 5.57 -13.49 -0.38
C GLU A 134 6.52 -12.53 0.35
N LYS A 135 6.66 -11.29 -0.14
CA LYS A 135 7.51 -10.27 0.51
C LYS A 135 6.96 -9.82 1.86
N VAL A 136 5.64 -9.69 2.00
CA VAL A 136 4.97 -9.43 3.28
C VAL A 136 5.26 -10.56 4.26
N ASP A 137 5.17 -11.81 3.84
CA ASP A 137 5.50 -12.96 4.67
C ASP A 137 6.95 -13.00 5.11
N ASN A 138 7.87 -12.81 4.18
CA ASN A 138 9.30 -12.78 4.49
C ASN A 138 9.66 -11.65 5.47
N ARG A 139 8.99 -10.50 5.36
CA ARG A 139 9.27 -9.34 6.21
C ARG A 139 8.65 -9.44 7.60
N PHE A 140 7.39 -9.86 7.69
CA PHE A 140 6.61 -9.81 8.93
C PHE A 140 6.40 -11.17 9.59
N GLY A 141 6.73 -12.28 8.91
CA GLY A 141 6.50 -13.64 9.41
C GLY A 141 7.13 -13.91 10.77
N LYS A 142 8.36 -13.42 10.99
CA LYS A 142 9.07 -13.55 12.28
C LYS A 142 8.37 -12.83 13.43
N LEU A 143 7.57 -11.79 13.15
CA LEU A 143 6.86 -11.04 14.21
C LEU A 143 5.75 -11.87 14.86
N PHE A 144 5.22 -12.88 14.18
CA PHE A 144 4.23 -13.79 14.76
C PHE A 144 4.81 -14.74 15.81
N GLU A 145 6.13 -14.89 15.83
CA GLU A 145 6.86 -15.70 16.81
C GLU A 145 7.35 -14.86 17.99
N ASP A 146 7.41 -13.53 17.84
CA ASP A 146 7.83 -12.62 18.89
C ASP A 146 6.78 -12.50 20.00
N PRO A 147 7.12 -12.89 21.25
CA PRO A 147 6.20 -12.84 22.39
C PRO A 147 5.61 -11.44 22.66
N TRP A 148 6.37 -10.37 22.38
CA TRP A 148 5.93 -8.99 22.63
C TRP A 148 4.88 -8.53 21.63
N TYR A 149 5.09 -8.81 20.35
CA TYR A 149 4.10 -8.51 19.30
C TYR A 149 2.84 -9.35 19.49
N LEU A 150 3.00 -10.62 19.87
CA LEU A 150 1.88 -11.50 20.16
C LEU A 150 1.07 -11.00 21.36
N MET A 151 1.75 -10.57 22.43
CA MET A 151 1.10 -9.96 23.59
C MET A 151 0.35 -8.69 23.20
N ALA A 152 1.01 -7.74 22.54
CA ALA A 152 0.39 -6.49 22.13
C ALA A 152 -0.85 -6.72 21.27
N ALA A 153 -0.81 -7.66 20.33
CA ALA A 153 -1.94 -7.96 19.45
C ALA A 153 -3.12 -8.60 20.19
N LEU A 154 -2.84 -9.48 21.16
CA LEU A 154 -3.86 -10.21 21.91
C LEU A 154 -4.49 -9.40 23.04
N THR A 155 -3.77 -8.42 23.58
CA THR A 155 -4.29 -7.48 24.60
C THR A 155 -4.98 -6.27 23.97
N HIS A 156 -4.83 -6.04 22.66
CA HIS A 156 -5.46 -4.93 21.96
C HIS A 156 -7.00 -5.01 22.01
N PRO A 157 -7.71 -3.99 22.57
CA PRO A 157 -9.15 -4.03 22.80
C PRO A 157 -9.99 -4.34 21.55
N CYS A 158 -9.59 -3.80 20.39
CA CYS A 158 -10.34 -3.93 19.14
C CYS A 158 -10.23 -5.32 18.49
N PHE A 159 -9.15 -6.06 18.72
CA PHE A 159 -8.89 -7.32 18.00
C PHE A 159 -8.91 -8.53 18.94
N LYS A 160 -8.26 -8.44 20.10
CA LYS A 160 -8.06 -9.57 21.01
C LYS A 160 -7.49 -10.77 20.25
N ALA A 161 -8.11 -11.95 20.34
CA ALA A 161 -7.71 -13.14 19.58
C ALA A 161 -8.47 -13.33 18.24
N HIS A 162 -9.41 -12.45 17.88
CA HIS A 162 -10.33 -12.68 16.75
C HIS A 162 -9.65 -12.60 15.38
N TRP A 163 -8.47 -11.99 15.30
CA TRP A 163 -7.70 -11.92 14.05
C TRP A 163 -7.07 -13.27 13.65
N ILE A 164 -6.99 -14.22 14.58
CA ILE A 164 -6.56 -15.59 14.31
C ILE A 164 -7.80 -16.41 13.96
N LYS A 165 -7.94 -16.87 12.71
CA LYS A 165 -9.15 -17.59 12.25
C LYS A 165 -9.38 -18.94 12.95
N ASN A 166 -8.30 -19.67 13.26
CA ASN A 166 -8.39 -21.01 13.82
C ASN A 166 -8.43 -20.98 15.36
N ARG A 167 -9.46 -21.61 15.95
CA ARG A 167 -9.64 -21.70 17.41
C ARG A 167 -8.46 -22.38 18.12
N ARG A 168 -7.87 -23.44 17.54
CA ARG A 168 -6.68 -24.10 18.11
C ARG A 168 -5.48 -23.16 18.13
N SER A 169 -5.30 -22.38 17.06
CA SER A 169 -4.24 -21.39 16.97
C SER A 169 -4.46 -20.23 17.95
N GLN A 170 -5.71 -19.81 18.18
CA GLN A 170 -6.05 -18.83 19.22
C GLN A 170 -5.68 -19.33 20.62
N GLU A 171 -6.02 -20.57 20.94
CA GLU A 171 -5.70 -21.19 22.23
C GLU A 171 -4.20 -21.31 22.43
N ASN A 172 -3.46 -21.76 21.42
CA ASN A 172 -2.00 -21.81 21.46
C ASN A 172 -1.38 -20.42 21.68
N ALA A 173 -1.86 -19.40 20.96
CA ALA A 173 -1.40 -18.03 21.15
C ALA A 173 -1.66 -17.51 22.57
N LYS A 174 -2.82 -17.83 23.16
CA LYS A 174 -3.13 -17.51 24.57
C LYS A 174 -2.25 -18.26 25.56
N LEU A 175 -1.91 -19.53 25.29
CA LEU A 175 -0.99 -20.31 26.13
C LEU A 175 0.39 -19.68 26.17
N LYS A 176 0.89 -19.19 25.01
CA LYS A 176 2.17 -18.48 24.92
C LYS A 176 2.20 -17.16 25.73
N LEU A 177 1.04 -16.57 26.04
CA LEU A 177 0.97 -15.36 26.87
C LEU A 177 1.05 -15.62 28.37
N ARG A 178 0.57 -16.79 28.84
CA ARG A 178 0.49 -17.10 30.27
C ARG A 178 1.80 -16.86 31.04
N PRO A 179 2.99 -17.27 30.53
CA PRO A 179 4.25 -17.05 31.26
C PRO A 179 4.76 -15.60 31.25
N LEU A 180 4.16 -14.71 30.45
CA LEU A 180 4.62 -13.32 30.32
C LEU A 180 3.81 -12.35 31.21
N ILE A 181 2.74 -12.82 31.84
CA ILE A 181 1.81 -12.05 32.68
C ILE A 181 1.97 -12.43 34.17
N GLN A 182 2.80 -13.44 34.46
CA GLN A 182 3.20 -13.87 35.80
C GLN A 182 4.50 -13.19 36.21
#